data_AF-A8Y3H2-F1
#
_entry.id   AF-A8Y3H2-F1
#
_cell.length_a   1.000
_cell.length_b   1.000
_cell.length_c   1.000
_cell.angle_alpha   90.00
_cell.angle_beta   90.00
_cell.angle_gamma   90.00
#
_symmetry.space_group_name_H-M   'P 1'
#
loop_
_entity.id
_entity.type
_entity.pdbx_description
1 polymer ?
#
loop_
_entity_poly.entity_id
_entity_poly.type
_entity_poly.pdbx_seq_one_letter_code
_entity_poly.pdbx_strand_id
1 'polypeptide(L)'
;MSKNEEKETKRGKNGKKNGKKEAKSEKMSKETEEKMGEIEENLEKILEKIEIEEKKTPEQLEAARIVKEAKLAAKKAEEYKKLDEQIEEHVKIFQDPNVDFHGKMQQLIDIPANIKHALLDKKRSERLFSSIPLEMFETAFDPANERYATSRPVLIHVISFIVQCTAPEVHKKFKPVMANIVASVAPRDNKAEMNTVVYNDMTTIVCTWADERGDGKCIYDLLRHLTTHFNAQKMNLEVGQFLLCVRMLIQKVYMIAPIERPESFDNRMWTIGILSIVRRLLQERPEKFTKDLRQLLWDVISSMTRVAGIGWFNIDKSFAKLVIQLNHTEMQLALIDAHNPDILQFNRNLRILEMYTTAICEGDLYGDSEQSIIPHTVGESTRYILNFWTECFLQKIELPTQLALSIFHFAVYIFVHEELKITDDKVRKNFGNCALSTAFTILEQATEADLKGEIGQLFSDMLERLAEFENLNDQVPIFLMRFLDKIRMADDYETWKGKVIDVECCLMDLRGRIDWYSKKTLKEADGYLRRFTEPEKHELNHHVFKIFNELPRVN
;
A
#
# COMPACT_ATOMS: atom_id res chain seq x y z
N MET A 1 31.90 -71.66 30.89
CA MET A 1 32.67 -72.03 32.09
C MET A 1 33.47 -70.82 32.55
N SER A 2 33.47 -70.62 33.86
CA SER A 2 34.15 -69.58 34.64
C SER A 2 35.57 -69.21 34.17
N LYS A 3 35.92 -67.92 34.28
CA LYS A 3 37.00 -67.46 35.17
C LYS A 3 36.95 -65.95 35.43
N ASN A 4 36.77 -65.63 36.71
CA ASN A 4 37.04 -64.35 37.37
C ASN A 4 38.54 -64.08 37.46
N GLU A 5 38.89 -62.78 37.58
CA GLU A 5 39.94 -62.13 38.40
C GLU A 5 40.15 -60.72 37.78
N GLU A 6 40.13 -59.55 38.42
CA GLU A 6 40.47 -59.05 39.78
C GLU A 6 39.54 -57.84 40.14
N LYS A 7 38.94 -57.77 41.33
CA LYS A 7 39.38 -57.02 42.53
C LYS A 7 39.79 -55.55 42.30
N GLU A 8 38.94 -54.61 42.69
CA GLU A 8 39.14 -53.80 43.92
C GLU A 8 37.95 -52.86 44.20
N THR A 9 37.40 -52.97 45.40
CA THR A 9 36.42 -52.07 46.00
C THR A 9 37.16 -51.05 46.87
N LYS A 10 36.81 -49.76 46.78
CA LYS A 10 36.60 -48.94 47.99
C LYS A 10 35.84 -47.64 47.72
N ARG A 11 34.75 -47.53 48.48
CA ARG A 11 33.87 -46.38 48.73
C ARG A 11 34.64 -45.10 49.04
N GLY A 12 34.14 -43.97 48.54
CA GLY A 12 34.36 -42.66 49.15
C GLY A 12 34.34 -41.48 48.18
N LYS A 13 33.17 -40.82 48.04
CA LYS A 13 32.98 -39.35 47.88
C LYS A 13 31.57 -39.00 47.34
N ASN A 14 30.53 -39.33 48.09
CA ASN A 14 29.20 -38.73 47.96
C ASN A 14 29.04 -37.54 48.93
N GLY A 15 29.95 -36.56 48.85
CA GLY A 15 29.99 -35.42 49.79
C GLY A 15 30.17 -34.04 49.16
N LYS A 16 30.15 -33.92 47.82
CA LYS A 16 30.46 -32.64 47.14
C LYS A 16 29.39 -32.13 46.16
N LYS A 17 28.24 -32.81 46.04
CA LYS A 17 27.17 -32.43 45.08
C LYS A 17 25.92 -31.79 45.72
N ASN A 18 25.68 -31.93 47.03
CA ASN A 18 24.54 -31.28 47.70
C ASN A 18 24.82 -29.83 48.12
N GLY A 19 26.01 -29.51 48.63
CA GLY A 19 26.34 -28.13 49.06
C GLY A 19 26.40 -27.08 47.94
N LYS A 20 26.49 -27.49 46.66
CA LYS A 20 26.49 -26.57 45.51
C LYS A 20 25.09 -26.32 44.93
N LYS A 21 24.10 -27.14 45.31
CA LYS A 21 22.69 -26.99 44.93
C LYS A 21 21.91 -26.18 45.97
N GLU A 22 22.18 -26.43 47.26
CA GLU A 22 21.64 -25.65 48.38
C GLU A 22 22.17 -24.21 48.37
N ALA A 23 23.46 -24.00 48.15
CA ALA A 23 24.04 -22.65 48.03
C ALA A 23 23.57 -21.86 46.79
N LYS A 24 22.97 -22.53 45.79
CA LYS A 24 22.40 -21.88 44.59
C LYS A 24 20.90 -21.61 44.76
N SER A 25 20.18 -22.42 45.55
CA SER A 25 18.78 -22.13 45.91
C SER A 25 18.68 -21.07 47.02
N GLU A 26 19.60 -21.03 47.99
CA GLU A 26 19.66 -19.94 48.98
C GLU A 26 20.07 -18.60 48.35
N LYS A 27 20.90 -18.62 47.31
CA LYS A 27 21.26 -17.38 46.57
C LYS A 27 20.09 -16.86 45.74
N MET A 28 19.34 -17.75 45.07
CA MET A 28 18.11 -17.37 44.36
C MET A 28 16.99 -16.95 45.32
N SER A 29 16.86 -17.56 46.50
CA SER A 29 15.82 -17.14 47.46
C SER A 29 16.13 -15.75 48.04
N LYS A 30 17.39 -15.46 48.36
CA LYS A 30 17.81 -14.12 48.80
C LYS A 30 17.65 -13.04 47.74
N GLU A 31 18.00 -13.32 46.47
CA GLU A 31 17.76 -12.40 45.36
C GLU A 31 16.26 -12.18 45.07
N THR A 32 15.40 -13.16 45.42
CA THR A 32 13.95 -13.04 45.27
C THR A 32 13.33 -12.28 46.43
N GLU A 33 13.84 -12.45 47.65
CA GLU A 33 13.44 -11.68 48.85
C GLU A 33 13.89 -10.21 48.76
N GLU A 34 15.10 -9.92 48.26
CA GLU A 34 15.54 -8.53 48.02
C GLU A 34 14.68 -7.84 46.95
N LYS A 35 14.34 -8.54 45.86
CA LYS A 35 13.43 -8.00 44.83
C LYS A 35 11.99 -7.82 45.32
N MET A 36 11.50 -8.71 46.17
CA MET A 36 10.21 -8.55 46.85
C MET A 36 10.22 -7.34 47.79
N GLY A 37 11.29 -7.15 48.57
CA GLY A 37 11.47 -5.99 49.43
C GLY A 37 11.50 -4.67 48.66
N GLU A 38 12.19 -4.62 47.51
CA GLU A 38 12.16 -3.44 46.62
C GLU A 38 10.78 -3.18 46.00
N ILE A 39 9.99 -4.23 45.74
CA ILE A 39 8.62 -4.11 45.22
C ILE A 39 7.68 -3.61 46.32
N GLU A 40 7.79 -4.15 47.53
CA GLU A 40 6.99 -3.72 48.69
C GLU A 40 7.29 -2.27 49.08
N GLU A 41 8.56 -1.87 49.12
CA GLU A 41 8.96 -0.49 49.43
C GLU A 41 8.47 0.49 48.33
N ASN A 42 8.45 0.07 47.06
CA ASN A 42 7.90 0.86 45.97
C ASN A 42 6.37 0.96 46.02
N LEU A 43 5.67 -0.12 46.39
CA LEU A 43 4.22 -0.12 46.58
C LEU A 43 3.81 0.77 47.75
N GLU A 44 4.56 0.73 48.86
CA GLU A 44 4.32 1.58 50.03
C GLU A 44 4.50 3.07 49.69
N LYS A 45 5.54 3.42 48.92
CA LYS A 45 5.74 4.78 48.38
C LYS A 45 4.66 5.22 47.40
N ILE A 46 4.05 4.30 46.66
CA ILE A 46 2.94 4.58 45.74
C ILE A 46 1.64 4.80 46.54
N LEU A 47 1.38 3.95 47.54
CA LEU A 47 0.22 4.05 48.42
C LEU A 47 0.25 5.34 49.26
N GLU A 48 1.40 5.72 49.81
CA GLU A 48 1.57 7.02 50.48
C GLU A 48 1.28 8.20 49.55
N LYS A 49 1.73 8.14 48.29
CA LYS A 49 1.45 9.20 47.30
C LYS A 49 -0.04 9.30 46.97
N ILE A 50 -0.74 8.17 46.86
CA ILE A 50 -2.18 8.12 46.61
C ILE A 50 -2.95 8.67 47.81
N GLU A 51 -2.58 8.28 49.04
CA GLU A 51 -3.23 8.76 50.27
C GLU A 51 -3.03 10.27 50.49
N ILE A 52 -1.89 10.82 50.06
CA ILE A 52 -1.60 12.27 50.06
C ILE A 52 -2.38 13.01 48.97
N GLU A 53 -2.67 12.37 47.83
CA GLU A 53 -3.49 12.96 46.75
C GLU A 53 -4.99 12.93 47.06
N GLU A 54 -5.49 11.89 47.76
CA GLU A 54 -6.88 11.79 48.21
C GLU A 54 -7.24 12.79 49.33
N LYS A 55 -6.25 13.24 50.12
CA LYS A 55 -6.44 14.24 51.20
C LYS A 55 -6.43 15.70 50.71
N LYS A 56 -6.21 15.97 49.41
CA LYS A 56 -6.18 17.32 48.86
C LYS A 56 -7.57 17.77 48.42
N THR A 57 -7.93 19.00 48.77
CA THR A 57 -9.17 19.63 48.27
C THR A 57 -9.11 19.84 46.74
N PRO A 58 -10.25 19.93 46.03
CA PRO A 58 -10.28 20.17 44.58
C PRO A 58 -9.46 21.40 44.14
N GLU A 59 -9.43 22.45 44.95
CA GLU A 59 -8.63 23.67 44.72
C GLU A 59 -7.12 23.42 44.86
N GLN A 60 -6.69 22.54 45.78
CA GLN A 60 -5.29 22.16 45.95
C GLN A 60 -4.79 21.22 44.86
N LEU A 61 -5.66 20.35 44.33
CA LEU A 61 -5.36 19.52 43.16
C LEU A 61 -5.22 20.37 41.90
N GLU A 62 -6.08 21.37 41.72
CA GLU A 62 -5.99 22.30 40.60
C GLU A 62 -4.75 23.20 40.69
N ALA A 63 -4.43 23.74 41.87
CA ALA A 63 -3.20 24.50 42.09
C ALA A 63 -1.94 23.63 41.87
N ALA A 64 -1.95 22.37 42.31
CA ALA A 64 -0.84 21.44 42.06
C ALA A 64 -0.70 21.08 40.58
N ARG A 65 -1.81 20.96 39.84
CA ARG A 65 -1.82 20.77 38.38
C ARG A 65 -1.21 21.97 37.67
N ILE A 66 -1.64 23.18 37.99
CA ILE A 66 -1.10 24.43 37.44
C ILE A 66 0.40 24.56 37.73
N VAL A 67 0.85 24.25 38.94
CA VAL A 67 2.28 24.27 39.30
C VAL A 67 3.08 23.19 38.56
N LYS A 68 2.51 21.99 38.38
CA LYS A 68 3.15 20.90 37.63
C LYS A 68 3.25 21.23 36.13
N GLU A 69 2.20 21.81 35.55
CA GLU A 69 2.19 22.31 34.17
C GLU A 69 3.19 23.45 33.97
N ALA A 70 3.25 24.41 34.90
CA ALA A 70 4.23 25.49 34.87
C ALA A 70 5.67 24.98 35.00
N LYS A 71 5.94 24.01 35.88
CA LYS A 71 7.26 23.37 35.99
C LYS A 71 7.64 22.59 34.73
N LEU A 72 6.69 21.89 34.12
CA LEU A 72 6.92 21.16 32.86
C LEU A 72 7.17 22.13 31.69
N ALA A 73 6.43 23.23 31.63
CA ALA A 73 6.63 24.30 30.65
C ALA A 73 8.00 24.97 30.80
N ALA A 74 8.41 25.28 32.03
CA ALA A 74 9.73 25.84 32.32
C ALA A 74 10.86 24.89 31.92
N LYS A 75 10.72 23.59 32.23
CA LYS A 75 11.70 22.57 31.83
C LYS A 75 11.81 22.45 30.30
N LYS A 76 10.68 22.43 29.59
CA LYS A 76 10.67 22.44 28.12
C LYS A 76 11.31 23.70 27.54
N ALA A 77 11.04 24.87 28.13
CA ALA A 77 11.63 26.13 27.70
C ALA A 77 13.16 26.15 27.88
N GLU A 78 13.67 25.59 28.98
CA GLU A 78 15.12 25.44 29.19
C GLU A 78 15.76 24.47 28.18
N GLU A 79 15.09 23.35 27.89
CA GLU A 79 15.54 22.40 26.87
C GLU A 79 15.57 23.02 25.46
N TYR A 80 14.57 23.83 25.10
CA TYR A 80 14.56 24.59 23.85
C TYR A 80 15.67 25.63 23.79
N LYS A 81 15.94 26.34 24.89
CA LYS A 81 17.04 27.32 24.93
C LYS A 81 18.40 26.66 24.71
N LYS A 82 18.66 25.53 25.37
CA LYS A 82 19.89 24.74 25.17
C LYS A 82 20.02 24.25 23.73
N LEU A 83 18.91 23.77 23.15
CA LEU A 83 18.88 23.37 21.75
C LEU A 83 19.19 24.53 20.80
N ASP A 84 18.62 25.72 21.04
CA ASP A 84 18.90 26.90 20.23
C ASP A 84 20.38 27.30 20.31
N GLU A 85 21.00 27.23 21.50
CA GLU A 85 22.45 27.46 21.68
C GLU A 85 23.30 26.45 20.92
N GLN A 86 22.95 25.15 20.96
CA GLN A 86 23.62 24.10 20.19
C GLN A 86 23.51 24.32 18.67
N ILE A 87 22.32 24.72 18.19
CA ILE A 87 22.10 25.04 16.77
C ILE A 87 23.01 26.20 16.37
N GLU A 88 23.09 27.26 17.16
CA GLU A 88 23.96 28.40 16.86
C GLU A 88 25.44 28.05 16.81
N GLU A 89 25.89 27.14 17.68
CA GLU A 89 27.27 26.66 17.67
C GLU A 89 27.59 25.93 16.37
N HIS A 90 26.73 24.99 15.96
CA HIS A 90 26.88 24.29 14.68
C HIS A 90 26.84 25.26 13.48
N VAL A 91 25.89 26.18 13.45
CA VAL A 91 25.76 27.18 12.37
C VAL A 91 27.01 28.04 12.24
N LYS A 92 27.55 28.52 13.37
CA LYS A 92 28.81 29.29 13.38
C LYS A 92 29.96 28.51 12.78
N ILE A 93 30.10 27.23 13.15
CA ILE A 93 31.19 26.40 12.64
C ILE A 93 31.06 26.15 11.13
N PHE A 94 29.84 25.88 10.63
CA PHE A 94 29.64 25.69 9.19
C PHE A 94 29.93 26.96 8.38
N GLN A 95 29.61 28.13 8.92
CA GLN A 95 29.81 29.42 8.28
C GLN A 95 31.22 30.02 8.46
N ASP A 96 32.01 29.55 9.43
CA ASP A 96 33.35 30.08 9.70
C ASP A 96 34.34 29.66 8.59
N PRO A 97 34.97 30.61 7.88
CA PRO A 97 35.97 30.31 6.86
C PRO A 97 37.30 29.78 7.44
N ASN A 98 37.54 29.95 8.75
CA ASN A 98 38.78 29.52 9.41
C ASN A 98 38.76 28.07 9.89
N VAL A 99 37.58 27.45 9.97
CA VAL A 99 37.47 26.03 10.31
C VAL A 99 37.75 25.20 9.06
N ASP A 100 38.69 24.27 9.17
CA ASP A 100 39.05 23.39 8.07
C ASP A 100 37.91 22.42 7.71
N PHE A 101 37.97 21.87 6.50
CA PHE A 101 36.93 20.95 6.01
C PHE A 101 36.70 19.76 6.96
N HIS A 102 37.77 19.24 7.57
CA HIS A 102 37.69 18.12 8.48
C HIS A 102 36.97 18.47 9.78
N GLY A 103 37.27 19.63 10.37
CA GLY A 103 36.56 20.14 11.54
C GLY A 103 35.07 20.31 11.28
N LYS A 104 34.69 20.86 10.11
CA LYS A 104 33.28 20.95 9.71
C LYS A 104 32.65 19.57 9.55
N MET A 105 33.35 18.63 8.92
CA MET A 105 32.85 17.26 8.71
C MET A 105 32.59 16.53 10.03
N GLN A 106 33.47 16.69 11.02
CA GLN A 106 33.26 16.10 12.35
C GLN A 106 31.99 16.67 12.99
N GLN A 107 31.76 17.98 12.90
CA GLN A 107 30.53 18.59 13.41
C GLN A 107 29.28 18.03 12.74
N LEU A 108 29.32 17.79 11.42
CA LEU A 108 28.20 17.19 10.68
C LEU A 108 27.90 15.77 11.16
N ILE A 109 28.93 14.97 11.41
CA ILE A 109 28.82 13.59 11.92
C ILE A 109 28.24 13.56 13.34
N ASP A 110 28.56 14.56 14.16
CA ASP A 110 28.15 14.62 15.56
C ASP A 110 26.70 15.14 15.76
N ILE A 111 26.05 15.68 14.71
CA ILE A 111 24.68 16.23 14.77
C ILE A 111 23.67 15.23 15.39
N PRO A 112 23.58 13.96 14.94
CA PRO A 112 22.60 13.02 15.51
C PRO A 112 22.84 12.70 16.99
N ALA A 113 24.07 12.84 17.48
CA ALA A 113 24.40 12.63 18.88
C ALA A 113 24.13 13.88 19.73
N ASN A 114 24.39 15.07 19.17
CA ASN A 114 24.33 16.34 19.91
C ASN A 114 22.91 16.94 19.92
N ILE A 115 22.10 16.66 18.90
CA ILE A 115 20.82 17.33 18.69
C ILE A 115 19.66 16.34 18.92
N LYS A 116 18.82 16.66 19.89
CA LYS A 116 17.61 15.85 20.18
C LYS A 116 16.54 16.07 19.12
N HIS A 117 16.39 15.12 18.21
CA HIS A 117 15.41 15.16 17.11
C HIS A 117 13.97 15.49 17.54
N ALA A 118 13.51 14.94 18.67
CA ALA A 118 12.15 15.18 19.19
C ALA A 118 11.85 16.65 19.54
N LEU A 119 12.88 17.49 19.63
CA LEU A 119 12.76 18.91 19.98
C LEU A 119 12.98 19.85 18.78
N LEU A 120 13.31 19.31 17.61
CA LEU A 120 13.46 20.12 16.40
C LEU A 120 12.09 20.42 15.78
N ASP A 121 11.73 21.70 15.76
CA ASP A 121 10.64 22.19 14.92
C ASP A 121 11.18 22.62 13.53
N LYS A 122 10.26 22.85 12.59
CA LYS A 122 10.59 23.21 11.21
C LYS A 122 11.53 24.42 11.12
N LYS A 123 11.32 25.46 11.95
CA LYS A 123 12.13 26.68 11.93
C LYS A 123 13.57 26.42 12.40
N ARG A 124 13.73 25.62 13.44
CA ARG A 124 15.03 25.20 13.98
C ARG A 124 15.78 24.30 13.02
N SER A 125 15.09 23.32 12.43
CA SER A 125 15.64 22.45 11.40
C SER A 125 16.13 23.23 10.19
N GLU A 126 15.32 24.16 9.67
CA GLU A 126 15.72 25.01 8.54
C GLU A 126 16.94 25.87 8.89
N ARG A 127 16.98 26.47 10.08
CA ARG A 127 18.12 27.29 10.53
C ARG A 127 19.42 26.49 10.58
N LEU A 128 19.39 25.29 11.17
CA LEU A 128 20.56 24.42 11.24
C LEU A 128 20.99 23.93 9.85
N PHE A 129 20.08 23.27 9.12
CA PHE A 129 20.43 22.51 7.92
C PHE A 129 20.65 23.40 6.68
N SER A 130 20.07 24.61 6.65
CA SER A 130 20.40 25.59 5.61
C SER A 130 21.86 26.04 5.66
N SER A 131 22.49 26.03 6.83
CA SER A 131 23.89 26.43 7.01
C SER A 131 24.91 25.41 6.50
N ILE A 132 24.53 24.14 6.31
CA ILE A 132 25.44 23.08 5.87
C ILE A 132 25.79 23.27 4.38
N PRO A 133 27.08 23.38 4.03
CA PRO A 133 27.53 23.47 2.63
C PRO A 133 27.30 22.16 1.85
N LEU A 134 26.99 22.27 0.55
CA LEU A 134 26.78 21.12 -0.33
C LEU A 134 28.07 20.31 -0.52
N GLU A 135 29.19 21.00 -0.60
CA GLU A 135 30.54 20.48 -0.86
C GLU A 135 30.95 19.41 0.16
N MET A 136 30.38 19.49 1.37
CA MET A 136 30.58 18.48 2.42
C MET A 136 30.08 17.10 1.97
N PHE A 137 28.85 17.04 1.46
CA PHE A 137 28.26 15.80 1.00
C PHE A 137 28.85 15.35 -0.34
N GLU A 138 29.15 16.27 -1.25
CA GLU A 138 29.84 15.94 -2.51
C GLU A 138 31.18 15.25 -2.24
N THR A 139 31.98 15.80 -1.33
CA THR A 139 33.29 15.24 -0.97
C THR A 139 33.16 13.92 -0.21
N ALA A 140 32.16 13.77 0.66
CA ALA A 140 31.98 12.55 1.47
C ALA A 140 31.44 11.36 0.65
N PHE A 141 30.59 11.63 -0.34
CA PHE A 141 29.99 10.63 -1.21
C PHE A 141 30.73 10.45 -2.54
N ASP A 142 31.76 11.23 -2.83
CA ASP A 142 32.66 10.99 -3.97
C ASP A 142 33.22 9.55 -3.90
N PRO A 143 32.97 8.70 -4.92
CA PRO A 143 33.51 7.35 -4.99
C PRO A 143 35.05 7.29 -4.89
N ALA A 144 35.76 8.32 -5.36
CA ALA A 144 37.22 8.39 -5.28
C ALA A 144 37.73 8.69 -3.86
N ASN A 145 36.87 9.23 -2.98
CA ASN A 145 37.25 9.61 -1.64
C ASN A 145 36.83 8.55 -0.60
N GLU A 146 37.78 7.72 -0.20
CA GLU A 146 37.54 6.67 0.79
C GLU A 146 37.60 7.16 2.24
N ARG A 147 38.11 8.37 2.50
CA ARG A 147 38.38 8.87 3.87
C ARG A 147 37.13 8.83 4.76
N TYR A 148 35.98 9.12 4.16
CA TYR A 148 34.70 9.22 4.87
C TYR A 148 33.79 8.00 4.66
N ALA A 149 34.29 6.92 4.06
CA ALA A 149 33.48 5.74 3.73
C ALA A 149 32.75 5.15 4.94
N THR A 150 33.40 5.10 6.11
CA THR A 150 32.82 4.61 7.38
C THR A 150 31.80 5.57 7.99
N SER A 151 31.86 6.87 7.64
CA SER A 151 30.94 7.91 8.12
C SER A 151 29.68 8.03 7.25
N ARG A 152 29.68 7.47 6.03
CA ARG A 152 28.56 7.55 5.08
C ARG A 152 27.21 7.10 5.66
N PRO A 153 27.08 6.02 6.47
CA PRO A 153 25.81 5.66 7.12
C PRO A 153 25.23 6.80 7.97
N VAL A 154 26.07 7.48 8.75
CA VAL A 154 25.65 8.60 9.61
C VAL A 154 25.25 9.79 8.74
N LEU A 155 26.00 10.07 7.67
CA LEU A 155 25.69 11.16 6.75
C LEU A 155 24.38 10.91 5.98
N ILE A 156 24.10 9.67 5.59
CA ILE A 156 22.80 9.26 5.00
C ILE A 156 21.68 9.56 5.99
N HIS A 157 21.85 9.20 7.27
CA HIS A 157 20.87 9.48 8.31
C HIS A 157 20.62 10.98 8.50
N VAL A 158 21.69 11.80 8.49
CA VAL A 158 21.58 13.27 8.53
C VAL A 158 20.79 13.79 7.33
N ILE A 159 21.08 13.33 6.10
CA ILE A 159 20.34 13.76 4.91
C ILE A 159 18.86 13.35 5.00
N SER A 160 18.57 12.14 5.46
CA SER A 160 17.19 11.67 5.68
C SER A 160 16.43 12.62 6.60
N PHE A 161 17.04 13.07 7.70
CA PHE A 161 16.45 14.11 8.56
C PHE A 161 16.27 15.45 7.88
N ILE A 162 17.26 15.91 7.11
CA ILE A 162 17.15 17.16 6.36
C ILE A 162 15.91 17.11 5.47
N VAL A 163 15.70 16.00 4.77
CA VAL A 163 14.56 15.78 3.87
C VAL A 163 13.23 15.73 4.63
N GLN A 164 13.18 15.08 5.79
CA GLN A 164 11.94 14.94 6.58
C GLN A 164 11.54 16.22 7.33
N CYS A 165 12.51 17.06 7.73
CA CYS A 165 12.27 18.14 8.68
C CYS A 165 12.38 19.56 8.08
N THR A 166 12.77 19.70 6.82
CA THR A 166 12.94 21.03 6.18
C THR A 166 12.06 21.20 4.94
N ALA A 167 11.87 22.45 4.51
CA ALA A 167 11.16 22.74 3.27
C ALA A 167 11.98 22.37 2.01
N PRO A 168 11.32 22.16 0.86
CA PRO A 168 11.98 21.81 -0.41
C PRO A 168 13.13 22.73 -0.80
N GLU A 169 13.02 24.03 -0.53
CA GLU A 169 14.03 25.04 -0.84
C GLU A 169 15.36 24.78 -0.09
N VAL A 170 15.29 24.17 1.09
CA VAL A 170 16.46 23.86 1.91
C VAL A 170 17.08 22.54 1.50
N HIS A 171 16.28 21.47 1.36
CA HIS A 171 16.84 20.14 1.11
C HIS A 171 17.16 19.88 -0.36
N LYS A 172 16.48 20.53 -1.32
CA LYS A 172 16.74 20.28 -2.76
C LYS A 172 18.14 20.71 -3.21
N LYS A 173 18.83 21.60 -2.48
CA LYS A 173 20.25 21.91 -2.76
C LYS A 173 21.15 20.68 -2.69
N PHE A 174 20.76 19.64 -1.94
CA PHE A 174 21.50 18.39 -1.81
C PHE A 174 21.09 17.32 -2.83
N LYS A 175 20.06 17.54 -3.64
CA LYS A 175 19.65 16.59 -4.69
C LYS A 175 20.80 16.14 -5.62
N PRO A 176 21.76 17.00 -6.03
CA PRO A 176 22.86 16.61 -6.91
C PRO A 176 23.70 15.42 -6.40
N VAL A 177 23.77 15.18 -5.08
CA VAL A 177 24.53 14.05 -4.52
C VAL A 177 23.74 12.73 -4.51
N MET A 178 22.44 12.72 -4.84
CA MET A 178 21.56 11.54 -4.74
C MET A 178 22.16 10.28 -5.39
N ALA A 179 22.69 10.40 -6.61
CA ALA A 179 23.27 9.27 -7.32
C ALA A 179 24.48 8.67 -6.59
N ASN A 180 25.35 9.52 -6.03
CA ASN A 180 26.52 9.10 -5.27
C ASN A 180 26.13 8.46 -3.93
N ILE A 181 25.09 8.99 -3.28
CA ILE A 181 24.53 8.40 -2.07
C ILE A 181 24.01 6.98 -2.37
N VAL A 182 23.25 6.78 -3.45
CA VAL A 182 22.76 5.44 -3.86
C VAL A 182 23.92 4.50 -4.19
N ALA A 183 24.92 4.97 -4.93
CA ALA A 183 26.10 4.17 -5.25
C ALA A 183 26.88 3.74 -3.99
N SER A 184 26.87 4.56 -2.94
CA SER A 184 27.64 4.29 -1.71
C SER A 184 27.13 3.10 -0.90
N VAL A 185 25.89 2.67 -1.10
CA VAL A 185 25.29 1.50 -0.42
C VAL A 185 25.36 0.23 -1.27
N ALA A 186 26.05 0.26 -2.41
CA ALA A 186 26.21 -0.90 -3.29
C ALA A 186 26.90 -2.06 -2.55
N PRO A 187 26.33 -3.29 -2.55
CA PRO A 187 26.84 -4.40 -1.75
C PRO A 187 28.26 -4.88 -2.09
N ARG A 188 28.74 -4.67 -3.32
CA ARG A 188 30.03 -5.23 -3.80
C ARG A 188 31.24 -4.35 -3.50
N ASP A 189 31.03 -3.05 -3.32
CA ASP A 189 32.12 -2.05 -3.27
C ASP A 189 32.13 -1.25 -1.96
N ASN A 190 31.26 -1.61 -1.01
CA ASN A 190 31.07 -0.85 0.21
C ASN A 190 31.87 -1.44 1.39
N LYS A 191 32.68 -0.58 2.01
CA LYS A 191 33.53 -0.91 3.17
C LYS A 191 32.81 -0.74 4.51
N ALA A 192 31.67 -0.05 4.53
CA ALA A 192 30.90 0.20 5.74
C ALA A 192 29.79 -0.85 5.93
N GLU A 193 29.55 -1.24 7.18
CA GLU A 193 28.46 -2.14 7.53
C GLU A 193 27.12 -1.44 7.27
N MET A 194 26.38 -1.95 6.30
CA MET A 194 25.04 -1.47 6.00
C MET A 194 24.01 -2.24 6.80
N ASN A 195 23.10 -1.50 7.43
CA ASN A 195 21.97 -2.05 8.15
C ASN A 195 20.65 -1.55 7.54
N THR A 196 19.57 -2.07 8.06
CA THR A 196 18.21 -1.78 7.59
C THR A 196 17.81 -0.32 7.77
N VAL A 197 18.32 0.37 8.81
CA VAL A 197 18.06 1.80 9.05
C VAL A 197 18.62 2.63 7.92
N VAL A 198 19.82 2.33 7.44
CA VAL A 198 20.42 3.03 6.30
C VAL A 198 19.54 2.89 5.05
N TYR A 199 19.03 1.69 4.75
CA TYR A 199 18.14 1.49 3.61
C TYR A 199 16.80 2.21 3.74
N ASN A 200 16.28 2.36 4.96
CA ASN A 200 15.08 3.17 5.22
C ASN A 200 15.32 4.65 4.94
N ASP A 201 16.43 5.18 5.44
CA ASP A 201 16.84 6.57 5.23
C ASP A 201 17.07 6.85 3.75
N MET A 202 17.78 5.95 3.06
CA MET A 202 17.96 6.00 1.60
C MET A 202 16.64 6.01 0.85
N THR A 203 15.70 5.15 1.24
CA THR A 203 14.38 5.09 0.63
C THR A 203 13.65 6.41 0.80
N THR A 204 13.72 7.03 1.99
CA THR A 204 13.13 8.35 2.25
C THR A 204 13.71 9.42 1.34
N ILE A 205 15.05 9.47 1.23
CA ILE A 205 15.77 10.46 0.41
C ILE A 205 15.36 10.32 -1.06
N VAL A 206 15.49 9.11 -1.62
CA VAL A 206 15.19 8.84 -3.04
C VAL A 206 13.70 9.08 -3.34
N CYS A 207 12.79 8.62 -2.48
CA CYS A 207 11.36 8.85 -2.68
C CYS A 207 10.97 10.33 -2.60
N THR A 208 11.74 11.15 -1.90
CA THR A 208 11.47 12.59 -1.83
C THR A 208 12.07 13.36 -3.00
N TRP A 209 13.28 13.01 -3.43
CA TRP A 209 14.02 13.78 -4.44
C TRP A 209 13.86 13.29 -5.87
N ALA A 210 13.50 12.03 -6.11
CA ALA A 210 13.28 11.56 -7.47
C ALA A 210 11.99 12.20 -8.01
N ASP A 211 12.08 13.29 -8.76
CA ASP A 211 10.92 14.02 -9.29
C ASP A 211 11.16 14.54 -10.71
N GLU A 212 12.32 14.25 -11.30
CA GLU A 212 12.71 14.69 -12.63
C GLU A 212 13.11 13.51 -13.52
N ARG A 213 13.18 13.78 -14.83
CA ARG A 213 13.65 12.83 -15.83
C ARG A 213 15.11 12.46 -15.59
N GLY A 214 15.42 11.16 -15.57
CA GLY A 214 16.73 10.59 -15.27
C GLY A 214 16.84 10.08 -13.83
N ASP A 215 15.97 10.51 -12.92
CA ASP A 215 16.00 10.10 -11.52
C ASP A 215 15.58 8.62 -11.33
N GLY A 216 14.88 8.03 -12.30
CA GLY A 216 14.43 6.64 -12.25
C GLY A 216 15.56 5.65 -11.96
N LYS A 217 16.77 5.92 -12.49
CA LYS A 217 17.96 5.09 -12.26
C LYS A 217 18.29 4.94 -10.76
N CYS A 218 18.16 6.02 -9.99
CA CYS A 218 18.44 5.99 -8.54
C CYS A 218 17.45 5.09 -7.80
N ILE A 219 16.18 5.04 -8.25
CA ILE A 219 15.16 4.15 -7.69
C ILE A 219 15.49 2.69 -8.00
N TYR A 220 15.83 2.37 -9.26
CA TYR A 220 16.11 1.00 -9.69
C TYR A 220 17.40 0.45 -9.05
N ASP A 221 18.46 1.27 -8.96
CA ASP A 221 19.71 0.88 -8.33
C ASP A 221 19.52 0.67 -6.82
N LEU A 222 18.77 1.55 -6.14
CA LEU A 222 18.45 1.36 -4.72
C LEU A 222 17.62 0.09 -4.48
N LEU A 223 16.60 -0.18 -5.29
CA LEU A 223 15.83 -1.43 -5.24
C LEU A 223 16.74 -2.67 -5.39
N ARG A 224 17.72 -2.61 -6.30
CA ARG A 224 18.70 -3.70 -6.50
C ARG A 224 19.61 -3.88 -5.29
N HIS A 225 20.12 -2.81 -4.71
CA HIS A 225 20.98 -2.88 -3.53
C HIS A 225 20.21 -3.40 -2.31
N LEU A 226 19.01 -2.87 -2.09
CA LEU A 226 18.11 -3.26 -1.02
C LEU A 226 17.77 -4.76 -1.10
N THR A 227 17.29 -5.22 -2.26
CA THR A 227 16.95 -6.65 -2.44
C THR A 227 18.16 -7.56 -2.27
N THR A 228 19.35 -7.13 -2.68
CA THR A 228 20.59 -7.91 -2.46
C THR A 228 20.93 -8.01 -0.98
N HIS A 229 20.83 -6.90 -0.23
CA HIS A 229 21.09 -6.86 1.21
C HIS A 229 20.15 -7.80 1.98
N PHE A 230 18.84 -7.68 1.74
CA PHE A 230 17.86 -8.51 2.44
C PHE A 230 17.93 -9.99 2.04
N ASN A 231 18.26 -10.31 0.78
CA ASN A 231 18.49 -11.71 0.38
C ASN A 231 19.69 -12.36 1.09
N ALA A 232 20.69 -11.57 1.51
CA ALA A 232 21.82 -12.09 2.29
C ALA A 232 21.43 -12.42 3.75
N GLN A 233 20.32 -11.88 4.27
CA GLN A 233 19.84 -12.12 5.65
C GLN A 233 19.14 -13.49 5.76
N LYS A 234 19.92 -14.54 6.06
CA LYS A 234 19.40 -15.92 6.12
C LYS A 234 18.48 -16.22 7.32
N MET A 235 18.75 -15.69 8.51
CA MET A 235 18.04 -16.11 9.75
C MET A 235 17.22 -15.01 10.43
N ASN A 236 17.51 -13.73 10.16
CA ASN A 236 16.88 -12.57 10.82
C ASN A 236 16.42 -11.54 9.78
N LEU A 237 15.53 -11.95 8.88
CA LEU A 237 15.00 -11.03 7.88
C LEU A 237 14.11 -9.99 8.57
N GLU A 238 14.46 -8.71 8.48
CA GLU A 238 13.63 -7.61 9.00
C GLU A 238 12.47 -7.31 8.05
N VAL A 239 11.50 -8.22 8.04
CA VAL A 239 10.44 -8.29 7.01
C VAL A 239 9.64 -7.00 6.87
N GLY A 240 9.22 -6.42 7.99
CA GLY A 240 8.42 -5.19 7.98
C GLY A 240 9.15 -4.05 7.27
N GLN A 241 10.44 -3.89 7.56
CA GLN A 241 11.24 -2.82 6.99
C GLN A 241 11.51 -3.05 5.49
N PHE A 242 11.77 -4.30 5.09
CA PHE A 242 11.86 -4.66 3.67
C PHE A 242 10.59 -4.29 2.91
N LEU A 243 9.43 -4.75 3.39
CA LEU A 243 8.15 -4.53 2.71
C LEU A 243 7.79 -3.05 2.63
N LEU A 244 8.03 -2.27 3.70
CA LEU A 244 7.79 -0.83 3.71
C LEU A 244 8.66 -0.10 2.67
N CYS A 245 9.97 -0.37 2.66
CA CYS A 245 10.88 0.29 1.73
C CYS A 245 10.54 -0.05 0.28
N VAL A 246 10.29 -1.33 -0.01
CA VAL A 246 9.91 -1.79 -1.35
C VAL A 246 8.59 -1.16 -1.81
N ARG A 247 7.58 -1.12 -0.94
CA ARG A 247 6.30 -0.47 -1.25
C ARG A 247 6.49 0.99 -1.63
N MET A 248 7.27 1.75 -0.86
CA MET A 248 7.54 3.17 -1.14
C MET A 248 8.27 3.36 -2.48
N LEU A 249 9.31 2.56 -2.73
CA LEU A 249 10.10 2.65 -3.97
C LEU A 249 9.27 2.26 -5.19
N ILE A 250 8.45 1.20 -5.13
CA ILE A 250 7.54 0.81 -6.22
C ILE A 250 6.53 1.93 -6.49
N GLN A 251 5.95 2.53 -5.44
CA GLN A 251 5.06 3.67 -5.63
C GLN A 251 5.75 4.81 -6.37
N LYS A 252 7.02 5.06 -6.04
CA LYS A 252 7.83 6.07 -6.70
C LYS A 252 8.11 5.75 -8.17
N VAL A 253 8.29 4.47 -8.51
CA VAL A 253 8.39 4.03 -9.92
C VAL A 253 7.16 4.47 -10.72
N TYR A 254 5.94 4.37 -10.18
CA TYR A 254 4.74 4.83 -10.91
C TYR A 254 4.71 6.32 -11.18
N MET A 255 5.27 7.13 -10.27
CA MET A 255 5.29 8.58 -10.45
C MET A 255 6.32 9.00 -11.49
N ILE A 256 7.43 8.27 -11.60
CA ILE A 256 8.56 8.60 -12.48
C ILE A 256 8.45 7.94 -13.85
N ALA A 257 7.89 6.73 -13.95
CA ALA A 257 7.81 6.00 -15.21
C ALA A 257 7.15 6.80 -16.37
N PRO A 258 6.07 7.60 -16.16
CA PRO A 258 5.46 8.39 -17.23
C PRO A 258 6.33 9.53 -17.78
N ILE A 259 7.28 10.04 -16.99
CA ILE A 259 8.18 11.12 -17.41
C ILE A 259 9.53 10.62 -17.94
N GLU A 260 9.85 9.35 -17.70
CA GLU A 260 11.06 8.70 -18.19
C GLU A 260 10.95 8.27 -19.65
N ARG A 261 12.12 8.05 -20.27
CA ARG A 261 12.14 7.34 -21.56
C ARG A 261 11.87 5.85 -21.30
N PRO A 262 11.07 5.16 -22.13
CA PRO A 262 10.84 3.72 -21.98
C PRO A 262 12.14 2.91 -21.88
N GLU A 263 13.19 3.29 -22.60
CA GLU A 263 14.49 2.60 -22.58
C GLU A 263 15.28 2.82 -21.29
N SER A 264 14.90 3.81 -20.48
CA SER A 264 15.52 4.11 -19.18
C SER A 264 14.94 3.27 -18.05
N PHE A 265 13.80 2.61 -18.28
CA PHE A 265 13.19 1.68 -17.34
C PHE A 265 14.00 0.39 -17.28
N ASP A 266 14.79 0.21 -16.22
CA ASP A 266 15.53 -1.02 -15.99
C ASP A 266 14.76 -1.92 -15.03
N ASN A 267 14.03 -2.92 -15.57
CA ASN A 267 13.34 -3.93 -14.76
C ASN A 267 14.26 -5.09 -14.33
N ARG A 268 15.55 -5.07 -14.70
CA ARG A 268 16.43 -6.22 -14.51
C ARG A 268 16.93 -6.31 -13.08
N MET A 269 16.99 -7.54 -12.57
CA MET A 269 17.54 -7.96 -11.28
C MET A 269 16.72 -7.61 -10.03
N TRP A 270 16.20 -6.39 -9.88
CA TRP A 270 15.47 -6.03 -8.65
C TRP A 270 14.10 -6.70 -8.57
N THR A 271 13.43 -6.91 -9.70
CA THR A 271 12.17 -7.66 -9.82
C THR A 271 12.33 -9.12 -9.35
N ILE A 272 13.44 -9.76 -9.74
CA ILE A 272 13.84 -11.11 -9.30
C ILE A 272 14.18 -11.11 -7.80
N GLY A 273 14.89 -10.08 -7.33
CA GLY A 273 15.25 -9.90 -5.93
C GLY A 273 14.03 -9.81 -5.01
N ILE A 274 13.01 -9.03 -5.40
CA ILE A 274 11.73 -8.93 -4.69
C ILE A 274 11.01 -10.28 -4.72
N LEU A 275 10.92 -10.93 -5.90
CA LEU A 275 10.28 -12.23 -6.06
C LEU A 275 10.88 -13.26 -5.09
N SER A 276 12.20 -13.35 -5.02
CA SER A 276 12.90 -14.31 -4.16
C SER A 276 12.53 -14.12 -2.68
N ILE A 277 12.47 -12.88 -2.19
CA ILE A 277 12.14 -12.58 -0.80
C ILE A 277 10.64 -12.81 -0.55
N VAL A 278 9.76 -12.29 -1.39
CA VAL A 278 8.29 -12.44 -1.27
C VAL A 278 7.90 -13.91 -1.31
N ARG A 279 8.50 -14.72 -2.19
CA ARG A 279 8.27 -16.17 -2.25
C ARG A 279 8.62 -16.84 -0.92
N ARG A 280 9.77 -16.50 -0.33
CA ARG A 280 10.17 -17.01 0.99
C ARG A 280 9.15 -16.62 2.05
N LEU A 281 8.67 -15.37 2.04
CA LEU A 281 7.69 -14.86 3.01
C LEU A 281 6.33 -15.57 2.90
N LEU A 282 5.85 -15.85 1.70
CA LEU A 282 4.59 -16.59 1.49
C LEU A 282 4.67 -18.05 1.98
N GLN A 283 5.88 -18.60 2.10
CA GLN A 283 6.13 -19.95 2.59
C GLN A 283 6.43 -20.00 4.10
N GLU A 284 6.56 -18.85 4.76
CA GLU A 284 6.75 -18.79 6.21
C GLU A 284 5.48 -19.21 6.96
N ARG A 285 5.65 -19.69 8.19
CA ARG A 285 4.53 -20.16 8.99
C ARG A 285 3.61 -18.99 9.39
N PRO A 286 2.27 -19.14 9.33
CA PRO A 286 1.33 -18.05 9.60
C PRO A 286 1.52 -17.37 10.96
N GLU A 287 1.95 -18.11 11.99
CA GLU A 287 2.12 -17.58 13.35
C GLU A 287 3.27 -16.58 13.46
N LYS A 288 4.18 -16.56 12.48
CA LYS A 288 5.28 -15.58 12.38
C LYS A 288 4.91 -14.35 11.56
N PHE A 289 3.70 -14.31 10.98
CA PHE A 289 3.28 -13.29 10.04
C PHE A 289 2.03 -12.58 10.53
N THR A 290 2.22 -11.39 11.11
CA THR A 290 1.12 -10.57 11.63
C THR A 290 0.18 -10.13 10.51
N LYS A 291 -1.05 -9.73 10.86
CA LYS A 291 -2.03 -9.20 9.90
C LYS A 291 -1.46 -8.02 9.11
N ASP A 292 -0.78 -7.09 9.78
CA ASP A 292 -0.19 -5.89 9.16
C ASP A 292 0.93 -6.26 8.16
N LEU A 293 1.78 -7.22 8.50
CA LEU A 293 2.81 -7.71 7.59
C LEU A 293 2.21 -8.42 6.38
N ARG A 294 1.11 -9.15 6.56
CA ARG A 294 0.36 -9.76 5.47
C ARG A 294 -0.25 -8.72 4.55
N GLN A 295 -0.83 -7.67 5.12
CA GLN A 295 -1.36 -6.54 4.37
C GLN A 295 -0.27 -5.89 3.52
N LEU A 296 0.89 -5.60 4.12
CA LEU A 296 2.03 -5.02 3.41
C LEU A 296 2.62 -5.94 2.34
N LEU A 297 2.64 -7.25 2.57
CA LEU A 297 3.10 -8.23 1.59
C LEU A 297 2.22 -8.20 0.34
N TRP A 298 0.91 -8.23 0.52
CA TRP A 298 -0.02 -8.13 -0.59
C TRP A 298 0.06 -6.77 -1.27
N ASP A 299 0.27 -5.67 -0.53
CA ASP A 299 0.50 -4.35 -1.13
C ASP A 299 1.70 -4.39 -2.09
N VAL A 300 2.79 -5.03 -1.67
CA VAL A 300 3.98 -5.23 -2.51
C VAL A 300 3.65 -6.10 -3.72
N ILE A 301 2.98 -7.25 -3.55
CA ILE A 301 2.61 -8.14 -4.67
C ILE A 301 1.70 -7.40 -5.69
N SER A 302 0.67 -6.72 -5.22
CA SER A 302 -0.28 -5.97 -6.05
C SER A 302 0.41 -4.82 -6.79
N SER A 303 1.36 -4.14 -6.14
CA SER A 303 2.16 -3.10 -6.78
C SER A 303 3.17 -3.69 -7.77
N MET A 304 3.80 -4.82 -7.47
CA MET A 304 4.68 -5.50 -8.42
C MET A 304 3.93 -5.95 -9.66
N THR A 305 2.73 -6.50 -9.49
CA THR A 305 1.79 -6.84 -10.56
C THR A 305 1.56 -5.66 -11.52
N ARG A 306 1.33 -4.43 -11.01
CA ARG A 306 1.13 -3.28 -11.90
C ARG A 306 2.41 -2.72 -12.51
N VAL A 307 3.57 -2.79 -11.83
CA VAL A 307 4.83 -2.29 -12.44
C VAL A 307 5.38 -3.26 -13.47
N ALA A 308 5.48 -4.54 -13.11
CA ALA A 308 6.21 -5.53 -13.88
C ALA A 308 5.31 -6.40 -14.76
N GLY A 309 3.98 -6.28 -14.60
CA GLY A 309 3.00 -7.02 -15.40
C GLY A 309 3.08 -8.52 -15.21
N ILE A 310 2.48 -9.26 -16.15
CA ILE A 310 2.50 -10.72 -16.13
C ILE A 310 3.92 -11.30 -16.30
N GLY A 311 4.83 -10.53 -16.93
CA GLY A 311 6.23 -10.88 -17.07
C GLY A 311 6.94 -11.20 -15.74
N TRP A 312 6.51 -10.60 -14.64
CA TRP A 312 7.04 -10.90 -13.30
C TRP A 312 6.71 -12.33 -12.84
N PHE A 313 5.49 -12.78 -13.14
CA PHE A 313 5.04 -14.13 -12.83
C PHE A 313 5.65 -15.17 -13.77
N ASN A 314 6.01 -14.77 -15.00
CA ASN A 314 6.72 -15.64 -15.94
C ASN A 314 8.16 -15.97 -15.50
N ILE A 315 8.75 -15.19 -14.59
CA ILE A 315 10.06 -15.49 -13.97
C ILE A 315 9.98 -16.79 -13.16
N ASP A 316 8.86 -17.05 -12.49
CA ASP A 316 8.67 -18.20 -11.61
C ASP A 316 7.21 -18.66 -11.61
N LYS A 317 6.94 -19.67 -12.45
CA LYS A 317 5.60 -20.25 -12.59
C LYS A 317 5.08 -20.87 -11.29
N SER A 318 5.94 -21.38 -10.41
CA SER A 318 5.51 -21.94 -9.12
C SER A 318 5.05 -20.84 -8.16
N PHE A 319 5.76 -19.71 -8.16
CA PHE A 319 5.33 -18.51 -7.44
C PHE A 319 3.99 -17.98 -7.96
N ALA A 320 3.81 -17.93 -9.29
CA ALA A 320 2.54 -17.52 -9.90
C ALA A 320 1.35 -18.37 -9.41
N LYS A 321 1.50 -19.70 -9.42
CA LYS A 321 0.49 -20.64 -8.90
C LYS A 321 0.17 -20.39 -7.42
N LEU A 322 1.21 -20.22 -6.59
CA LEU A 322 1.04 -19.95 -5.16
C LEU A 322 0.28 -18.64 -4.93
N VAL A 323 0.67 -17.57 -5.64
CA VAL A 323 0.05 -16.26 -5.49
C VAL A 323 -1.42 -16.30 -5.90
N ILE A 324 -1.80 -16.89 -7.04
CA ILE A 324 -3.21 -16.89 -7.47
C ILE A 324 -4.10 -17.73 -6.54
N GLN A 325 -3.60 -18.84 -6.01
CA GLN A 325 -4.32 -19.68 -5.04
C GLN A 325 -4.52 -18.96 -3.71
N LEU A 326 -3.50 -18.28 -3.19
CA LEU A 326 -3.64 -17.49 -1.97
C LEU A 326 -4.52 -16.24 -2.22
N ASN A 327 -4.41 -15.62 -3.39
CA ASN A 327 -5.24 -14.48 -3.79
C ASN A 327 -6.73 -14.86 -3.78
N HIS A 328 -7.07 -16.05 -4.26
CA HIS A 328 -8.43 -16.58 -4.18
C HIS A 328 -8.94 -16.61 -2.73
N THR A 329 -8.16 -17.20 -1.81
CA THR A 329 -8.52 -17.24 -0.38
C THR A 329 -8.63 -15.86 0.23
N GLU A 330 -7.72 -14.94 -0.09
CA GLU A 330 -7.76 -13.56 0.45
C GLU A 330 -8.95 -12.76 -0.10
N MET A 331 -9.41 -13.02 -1.33
CA MET A 331 -10.67 -12.44 -1.83
C MET A 331 -11.89 -13.01 -1.12
N GLN A 332 -11.92 -14.32 -0.83
CA GLN A 332 -13.00 -14.92 -0.03
C GLN A 332 -13.05 -14.35 1.38
N LEU A 333 -11.90 -14.17 2.03
CA LEU A 333 -11.83 -13.55 3.35
C LEU A 333 -12.28 -12.09 3.33
N ALA A 334 -11.98 -11.34 2.27
CA ALA A 334 -12.43 -9.96 2.12
C ALA A 334 -13.96 -9.84 2.00
N LEU A 335 -14.62 -10.86 1.45
CA LEU A 335 -16.06 -10.90 1.20
C LEU A 335 -16.84 -11.80 2.18
N ILE A 336 -16.18 -12.30 3.23
CA ILE A 336 -16.78 -13.27 4.16
C ILE A 336 -17.97 -12.69 4.94
N ASP A 337 -17.89 -11.41 5.28
CA ASP A 337 -18.96 -10.64 5.91
C ASP A 337 -19.55 -9.68 4.88
N ALA A 338 -20.71 -10.05 4.31
CA ALA A 338 -21.39 -9.24 3.30
C ALA A 338 -21.86 -7.88 3.83
N HIS A 339 -22.03 -7.73 5.15
CA HIS A 339 -22.45 -6.46 5.77
C HIS A 339 -21.26 -5.54 6.07
N ASN A 340 -20.06 -6.09 6.21
CA ASN A 340 -18.85 -5.33 6.47
C ASN A 340 -17.64 -5.93 5.73
N PRO A 341 -17.63 -5.88 4.38
CA PRO A 341 -16.55 -6.44 3.58
C PRO A 341 -15.27 -5.61 3.72
N ASP A 342 -14.11 -6.26 3.64
CA ASP A 342 -12.81 -5.57 3.60
C ASP A 342 -12.51 -5.08 2.17
N ILE A 343 -13.01 -3.88 1.86
CA ILE A 343 -12.91 -3.26 0.53
C ILE A 343 -11.45 -3.07 0.09
N LEU A 344 -10.57 -2.69 1.02
CA LEU A 344 -9.15 -2.44 0.70
C LEU A 344 -8.44 -3.73 0.34
N GLN A 345 -8.69 -4.80 1.11
CA GLN A 345 -8.17 -6.12 0.79
C GLN A 345 -8.75 -6.63 -0.52
N PHE A 346 -10.06 -6.48 -0.75
CA PHE A 346 -10.69 -6.92 -1.99
C PHE A 346 -10.07 -6.25 -3.22
N ASN A 347 -10.02 -4.92 -3.28
CA ASN A 347 -9.52 -4.18 -4.45
C ASN A 347 -8.05 -4.52 -4.78
N ARG A 348 -7.23 -4.69 -3.74
CA ARG A 348 -5.82 -5.07 -3.91
C ARG A 348 -5.67 -6.45 -4.58
N ASN A 349 -6.48 -7.42 -4.19
CA ASN A 349 -6.45 -8.78 -4.70
C ASN A 349 -7.20 -8.92 -6.05
N LEU A 350 -8.26 -8.13 -6.25
CA LEU A 350 -8.99 -8.05 -7.52
C LEU A 350 -8.04 -7.63 -8.64
N ARG A 351 -7.17 -6.64 -8.39
CA ARG A 351 -6.14 -6.23 -9.35
C ARG A 351 -5.24 -7.37 -9.82
N ILE A 352 -4.85 -8.25 -8.90
CA ILE A 352 -4.01 -9.41 -9.22
C ILE A 352 -4.82 -10.35 -10.11
N LEU A 353 -6.09 -10.60 -9.75
CA LEU A 353 -7.00 -11.42 -10.53
C LEU A 353 -7.20 -10.86 -11.95
N GLU A 354 -7.50 -9.56 -12.08
CA GLU A 354 -7.68 -8.86 -13.37
C GLU A 354 -6.50 -9.12 -14.31
N MET A 355 -5.27 -8.94 -13.83
CA MET A 355 -4.10 -9.17 -14.68
C MET A 355 -3.95 -10.64 -15.11
N TYR A 356 -4.25 -11.60 -14.24
CA TYR A 356 -4.27 -13.01 -14.63
C TYR A 356 -5.38 -13.29 -15.64
N THR A 357 -6.55 -12.69 -15.48
CA THR A 357 -7.66 -12.79 -16.42
C THR A 357 -7.25 -12.26 -17.80
N THR A 358 -6.65 -11.06 -17.88
CA THR A 358 -6.14 -10.49 -19.12
C THR A 358 -5.14 -11.41 -19.80
N ALA A 359 -4.14 -11.89 -19.05
CA ALA A 359 -3.09 -12.75 -19.61
C ALA A 359 -3.61 -14.14 -20.04
N ILE A 360 -4.72 -14.62 -19.48
CA ILE A 360 -5.41 -15.82 -19.99
C ILE A 360 -6.07 -15.50 -21.32
N CYS A 361 -6.85 -14.42 -21.40
CA CYS A 361 -7.56 -14.01 -22.62
C CYS A 361 -6.62 -13.63 -23.77
N GLU A 362 -5.43 -13.09 -23.48
CA GLU A 362 -4.42 -12.75 -24.50
C GLU A 362 -3.58 -13.96 -24.95
N GLY A 363 -3.68 -15.08 -24.25
CA GLY A 363 -2.90 -16.28 -24.56
C GLY A 363 -1.50 -16.34 -23.96
N ASP A 364 -1.12 -15.36 -23.16
CA ASP A 364 0.22 -15.19 -22.59
C ASP A 364 0.58 -16.21 -21.49
N LEU A 365 -0.42 -16.93 -20.96
CA LEU A 365 -0.27 -17.87 -19.85
C LEU A 365 -0.42 -19.36 -20.24
N TYR A 366 -0.39 -19.73 -21.53
CA TYR A 366 -0.55 -21.13 -21.97
C TYR A 366 0.78 -21.89 -22.16
N GLY A 367 0.83 -23.15 -21.69
CA GLY A 367 2.04 -23.96 -21.60
C GLY A 367 1.93 -25.11 -20.57
N ASP A 368 1.52 -26.28 -21.05
CA ASP A 368 1.43 -27.59 -20.36
C ASP A 368 0.34 -27.76 -19.28
N SER A 369 -0.08 -29.02 -19.11
CA SER A 369 -1.19 -29.46 -18.24
C SER A 369 -1.09 -29.01 -16.78
N GLU A 370 0.12 -28.72 -16.30
CA GLU A 370 0.36 -28.17 -14.96
C GLU A 370 -0.03 -26.69 -14.81
N GLN A 371 -0.23 -25.96 -15.91
CA GLN A 371 -0.76 -24.59 -15.89
C GLN A 371 -2.28 -24.53 -15.78
N SER A 372 -3.00 -25.67 -15.83
CA SER A 372 -4.45 -25.71 -15.64
C SER A 372 -4.92 -25.10 -14.31
N ILE A 373 -4.07 -25.09 -13.28
CA ILE A 373 -4.38 -24.51 -11.97
C ILE A 373 -4.67 -23.01 -12.06
N ILE A 374 -3.92 -22.24 -12.86
CA ILE A 374 -4.08 -20.78 -12.89
C ILE A 374 -5.45 -20.43 -13.51
N PRO A 375 -5.79 -20.86 -14.75
CA PRO A 375 -7.11 -20.61 -15.31
C PRO A 375 -8.25 -21.18 -14.46
N HIS A 376 -8.04 -22.35 -13.84
CA HIS A 376 -9.02 -22.93 -12.94
C HIS A 376 -9.30 -22.04 -11.73
N THR A 377 -8.26 -21.61 -11.00
CA THR A 377 -8.40 -20.75 -9.82
C THR A 377 -8.91 -19.35 -10.18
N VAL A 378 -8.55 -18.80 -11.35
CA VAL A 378 -9.12 -17.55 -11.87
C VAL A 378 -10.63 -17.73 -12.11
N GLY A 379 -11.03 -18.83 -12.74
CA GLY A 379 -12.44 -19.17 -12.96
C GLY A 379 -13.22 -19.37 -11.65
N GLU A 380 -12.63 -20.03 -10.65
CA GLU A 380 -13.24 -20.20 -9.32
C GLU A 380 -13.40 -18.86 -8.58
N SER A 381 -12.37 -18.01 -8.63
CA SER A 381 -12.40 -16.66 -8.05
C SER A 381 -13.49 -15.80 -8.69
N THR A 382 -13.53 -15.81 -10.02
CA THR A 382 -14.53 -15.09 -10.80
C THR A 382 -15.93 -15.56 -10.45
N ARG A 383 -16.16 -16.88 -10.44
CA ARG A 383 -17.46 -17.46 -10.07
C ARG A 383 -17.86 -17.06 -8.65
N TYR A 384 -16.92 -17.08 -7.70
CA TYR A 384 -17.18 -16.70 -6.32
C TYR A 384 -17.61 -15.23 -6.21
N ILE A 385 -16.88 -14.30 -6.86
CA ILE A 385 -17.19 -12.86 -6.84
C ILE A 385 -18.58 -12.60 -7.44
N LEU A 386 -18.88 -13.19 -8.60
CA LEU A 386 -20.16 -12.98 -9.28
C LEU A 386 -21.33 -13.62 -8.51
N ASN A 387 -21.10 -14.78 -7.88
CA ASN A 387 -22.08 -15.39 -6.98
C ASN A 387 -22.33 -14.50 -5.76
N PHE A 388 -21.28 -14.02 -5.10
CA PHE A 388 -21.40 -13.09 -3.97
C PHE A 388 -22.23 -11.85 -4.34
N TRP A 389 -21.93 -11.23 -5.47
CA TRP A 389 -22.64 -10.03 -5.94
C TRP A 389 -24.11 -10.33 -6.24
N THR A 390 -24.39 -11.43 -6.92
CA THR A 390 -25.76 -11.89 -7.20
C THR A 390 -26.54 -12.21 -5.93
N GLU A 391 -25.92 -12.86 -4.94
CA GLU A 391 -26.55 -13.17 -3.66
C GLU A 391 -26.88 -11.90 -2.86
N CYS A 392 -25.96 -10.93 -2.82
CA CYS A 392 -26.21 -9.64 -2.15
C CYS A 392 -27.41 -8.94 -2.79
N PHE A 393 -27.47 -8.91 -4.12
CA PHE A 393 -28.62 -8.34 -4.85
C PHE A 393 -29.94 -9.05 -4.50
N LEU A 394 -29.97 -10.39 -4.54
CA LEU A 394 -31.19 -11.16 -4.25
C LEU A 394 -31.64 -11.02 -2.80
N GLN A 395 -30.70 -10.89 -1.87
CA GLN A 395 -30.97 -10.66 -0.45
C GLN A 395 -31.19 -9.18 -0.11
N LYS A 396 -31.09 -8.29 -1.10
CA LYS A 396 -31.21 -6.82 -0.94
C LYS A 396 -30.20 -6.26 0.08
N ILE A 397 -29.01 -6.84 0.12
CA ILE A 397 -27.87 -6.34 0.87
C ILE A 397 -27.21 -5.26 0.01
N GLU A 398 -27.20 -4.02 0.50
CA GLU A 398 -26.57 -2.91 -0.17
C GLU A 398 -25.04 -2.99 0.01
N LEU A 399 -24.32 -3.11 -1.11
CA LEU A 399 -22.86 -3.12 -1.10
C LEU A 399 -22.31 -1.68 -1.07
N PRO A 400 -21.20 -1.43 -0.36
CA PRO A 400 -20.49 -0.16 -0.47
C PRO A 400 -20.16 0.17 -1.93
N THR A 401 -20.37 1.42 -2.35
CA THR A 401 -20.24 1.84 -3.76
C THR A 401 -18.89 1.48 -4.38
N GLN A 402 -17.80 1.67 -3.64
CA GLN A 402 -16.46 1.34 -4.13
C GLN A 402 -16.30 -0.16 -4.43
N LEU A 403 -16.88 -1.03 -3.59
CA LEU A 403 -16.87 -2.48 -3.81
C LEU A 403 -17.76 -2.85 -5.00
N ALA A 404 -18.98 -2.29 -5.04
CA ALA A 404 -19.92 -2.52 -6.13
C ALA A 404 -19.35 -2.08 -7.49
N LEU A 405 -18.71 -0.91 -7.55
CA LEU A 405 -18.01 -0.41 -8.74
C LEU A 405 -16.89 -1.35 -9.18
N SER A 406 -16.08 -1.83 -8.25
CA SER A 406 -14.94 -2.71 -8.57
C SER A 406 -15.42 -4.07 -9.10
N ILE A 407 -16.47 -4.65 -8.49
CA ILE A 407 -17.09 -5.88 -8.99
C ILE A 407 -17.75 -5.63 -10.36
N PHE A 408 -18.48 -4.53 -10.51
CA PHE A 408 -19.16 -4.17 -11.76
C PHE A 408 -18.19 -4.00 -12.92
N HIS A 409 -17.10 -3.26 -12.71
CA HIS A 409 -16.01 -3.09 -13.68
C HIS A 409 -15.43 -4.45 -14.10
N PHE A 410 -15.04 -5.28 -13.13
CA PHE A 410 -14.50 -6.61 -13.40
C PHE A 410 -15.49 -7.51 -14.14
N ALA A 411 -16.77 -7.44 -13.78
CA ALA A 411 -17.83 -8.21 -14.40
C ALA A 411 -18.05 -7.81 -15.87
N VAL A 412 -18.16 -6.51 -16.17
CA VAL A 412 -18.28 -6.01 -17.54
C VAL A 412 -17.07 -6.41 -18.37
N TYR A 413 -15.86 -6.28 -17.80
CA TYR A 413 -14.62 -6.73 -18.44
C TYR A 413 -14.66 -8.21 -18.84
N ILE A 414 -15.11 -9.10 -17.94
CA ILE A 414 -15.26 -10.54 -18.25
C ILE A 414 -16.24 -10.77 -19.39
N PHE A 415 -17.35 -10.03 -19.44
CA PHE A 415 -18.34 -10.17 -20.52
C PHE A 415 -17.81 -9.71 -21.87
N VAL A 416 -16.90 -8.73 -21.89
CA VAL A 416 -16.22 -8.31 -23.12
C VAL A 416 -15.31 -9.43 -23.67
N HIS A 417 -14.79 -10.30 -22.81
CA HIS A 417 -13.94 -11.43 -23.18
C HIS A 417 -14.73 -12.74 -23.28
N GLU A 418 -15.21 -13.05 -24.49
CA GLU A 418 -16.09 -14.19 -24.84
C GLU A 418 -15.63 -15.58 -24.35
N GLU A 419 -14.35 -15.74 -24.01
CA GLU A 419 -13.73 -16.98 -23.55
C GLU A 419 -14.14 -17.37 -22.12
N LEU A 420 -14.61 -16.42 -21.30
CA LEU A 420 -14.97 -16.63 -19.90
C LEU A 420 -16.49 -16.76 -19.73
N LYS A 421 -17.06 -17.80 -20.34
CA LYS A 421 -18.50 -18.08 -20.23
C LYS A 421 -18.88 -18.32 -18.78
N ILE A 422 -19.75 -17.47 -18.24
CA ILE A 422 -20.43 -17.74 -16.97
C ILE A 422 -21.33 -18.95 -17.21
N THR A 423 -21.12 -20.01 -16.43
CA THR A 423 -21.90 -21.27 -16.54
C THR A 423 -22.91 -21.44 -15.40
N ASP A 424 -22.79 -20.66 -14.33
CA ASP A 424 -23.69 -20.73 -13.18
C ASP A 424 -25.06 -20.11 -13.55
N ASP A 425 -26.10 -20.94 -13.61
CA ASP A 425 -27.44 -20.51 -14.00
C ASP A 425 -28.02 -19.43 -13.09
N LYS A 426 -27.69 -19.42 -11.80
CA LYS A 426 -28.17 -18.39 -10.88
C LYS A 426 -27.56 -17.04 -11.23
N VAL A 427 -26.27 -17.00 -11.50
CA VAL A 427 -25.57 -15.78 -11.94
C VAL A 427 -26.10 -15.32 -13.29
N ARG A 428 -26.11 -16.19 -14.30
CA ARG A 428 -26.53 -15.85 -15.68
C ARG A 428 -27.92 -15.20 -15.70
N LYS A 429 -28.88 -15.79 -14.99
CA LYS A 429 -30.27 -15.30 -14.95
C LYS A 429 -30.46 -13.99 -14.21
N ASN A 430 -29.57 -13.63 -13.28
CA ASN A 430 -29.70 -12.43 -12.46
C ASN A 430 -28.70 -11.33 -12.83
N PHE A 431 -27.72 -11.64 -13.69
CA PHE A 431 -26.64 -10.74 -14.05
C PHE A 431 -27.13 -9.38 -14.54
N GLY A 432 -28.01 -9.35 -15.55
CA GLY A 432 -28.49 -8.09 -16.12
C GLY A 432 -29.23 -7.22 -15.11
N ASN A 433 -29.99 -7.83 -14.19
CA ASN A 433 -30.66 -7.10 -13.11
C ASN A 433 -29.69 -6.55 -12.08
N CYS A 434 -28.69 -7.34 -11.71
CA CYS A 434 -27.65 -6.96 -10.76
C CYS A 434 -26.77 -5.83 -11.32
N ALA A 435 -26.35 -5.97 -12.58
CA ALA A 435 -25.58 -4.98 -13.32
C ALA A 435 -26.34 -3.66 -13.43
N LEU A 436 -27.60 -3.67 -13.87
CA LEU A 436 -28.38 -2.43 -14.02
C LEU A 436 -28.67 -1.76 -12.69
N SER A 437 -29.02 -2.54 -11.65
CA SER A 437 -29.22 -1.99 -10.29
C SER A 437 -27.95 -1.32 -9.77
N THR A 438 -26.79 -1.93 -9.99
CA THR A 438 -25.50 -1.38 -9.58
C THR A 438 -25.14 -0.15 -10.40
N ALA A 439 -25.40 -0.17 -11.70
CA ALA A 439 -25.19 0.98 -12.59
C ALA A 439 -26.02 2.20 -12.17
N PHE A 440 -27.27 2.02 -11.70
CA PHE A 440 -28.04 3.11 -11.11
C PHE A 440 -27.36 3.70 -9.88
N THR A 441 -26.95 2.86 -8.93
CA THR A 441 -26.26 3.32 -7.70
C THR A 441 -24.97 4.09 -8.04
N ILE A 442 -24.17 3.59 -8.97
CA ILE A 442 -22.94 4.25 -9.42
C ILE A 442 -23.26 5.59 -10.09
N LEU A 443 -24.22 5.62 -11.01
CA LEU A 443 -24.61 6.84 -11.75
C LEU A 443 -25.15 7.94 -10.83
N GLU A 444 -25.84 7.58 -9.75
CA GLU A 444 -26.33 8.54 -8.76
C GLU A 444 -25.19 9.19 -7.96
N GLN A 445 -24.11 8.46 -7.70
CA GLN A 445 -22.98 8.91 -6.89
C GLN A 445 -21.78 9.45 -7.70
N ALA A 446 -21.73 9.17 -9.01
CA ALA A 446 -20.64 9.60 -9.88
C ALA A 446 -20.56 11.13 -10.00
N THR A 447 -19.33 11.65 -9.94
CA THR A 447 -19.04 13.06 -10.24
C THR A 447 -18.97 13.29 -11.75
N GLU A 448 -19.02 14.56 -12.18
CA GLU A 448 -18.83 14.92 -13.59
C GLU A 448 -17.48 14.42 -14.13
N ALA A 449 -16.41 14.49 -13.32
CA ALA A 449 -15.09 14.01 -13.71
C ALA A 449 -15.08 12.48 -13.92
N ASP A 450 -15.77 11.72 -13.06
CA ASP A 450 -15.85 10.27 -13.20
C ASP A 450 -16.60 9.86 -14.48
N LEU A 451 -17.67 10.58 -14.81
CA LEU A 451 -18.49 10.35 -16.00
C LEU A 451 -17.75 10.68 -17.30
N LYS A 452 -16.83 11.64 -17.29
CA LYS A 452 -15.91 11.89 -18.42
C LYS A 452 -14.82 10.82 -18.55
N GLY A 453 -14.47 10.22 -17.43
CA GLY A 453 -13.38 9.26 -17.31
C GLY A 453 -13.87 7.82 -17.35
N GLU A 454 -13.37 7.05 -16.38
CA GLU A 454 -13.50 5.59 -16.35
C GLU A 454 -14.95 5.12 -16.24
N ILE A 455 -15.82 5.83 -15.49
CA ILE A 455 -17.22 5.41 -15.30
C ILE A 455 -18.02 5.58 -16.60
N GLY A 456 -17.81 6.66 -17.34
CA GLY A 456 -18.47 6.88 -18.64
C GLY A 456 -18.09 5.82 -19.67
N GLN A 457 -16.80 5.45 -19.72
CA GLN A 457 -16.33 4.38 -20.59
C GLN A 457 -16.95 3.04 -20.16
N LEU A 458 -16.93 2.72 -18.87
CA LEU A 458 -17.51 1.49 -18.34
C LEU A 458 -19.01 1.34 -18.66
N PHE A 459 -19.78 2.44 -18.59
CA PHE A 459 -21.18 2.41 -19.02
C PHE A 459 -21.32 2.20 -20.52
N SER A 460 -20.43 2.77 -21.33
CA SER A 460 -20.43 2.55 -22.78
C SER A 460 -20.16 1.07 -23.10
N ASP A 461 -19.15 0.47 -22.46
CA ASP A 461 -18.81 -0.95 -22.60
C ASP A 461 -19.97 -1.86 -22.17
N MET A 462 -20.71 -1.49 -21.12
CA MET A 462 -21.92 -2.20 -20.72
C MET A 462 -23.02 -2.09 -21.78
N LEU A 463 -23.25 -0.91 -22.37
CA LEU A 463 -24.31 -0.70 -23.36
C LEU A 463 -24.10 -1.55 -24.62
N GLU A 464 -22.85 -1.68 -25.08
CA GLU A 464 -22.49 -2.53 -26.23
C GLU A 464 -22.86 -4.01 -26.03
N ARG A 465 -22.90 -4.47 -24.78
CA ARG A 465 -23.10 -5.89 -24.43
C ARG A 465 -24.46 -6.17 -23.78
N LEU A 466 -25.29 -5.15 -23.57
CA LEU A 466 -26.56 -5.28 -22.84
C LEU A 466 -27.50 -6.32 -23.47
N ALA A 467 -27.47 -6.46 -24.80
CA ALA A 467 -28.26 -7.45 -25.54
C ALA A 467 -27.85 -8.91 -25.28
N GLU A 468 -26.64 -9.15 -24.76
CA GLU A 468 -26.11 -10.50 -24.48
C GLU A 468 -26.56 -11.04 -23.11
N PHE A 469 -27.06 -10.17 -22.22
CA PHE A 469 -27.49 -10.60 -20.88
C PHE A 469 -28.76 -11.44 -20.98
N GLU A 470 -28.78 -12.62 -20.33
CA GLU A 470 -29.89 -13.57 -20.46
C GLU A 470 -31.24 -12.96 -20.09
N ASN A 471 -31.29 -12.23 -18.96
CA ASN A 471 -32.48 -11.49 -18.54
C ASN A 471 -32.11 -10.04 -18.26
N LEU A 472 -32.97 -9.14 -18.73
CA LEU A 472 -32.97 -7.73 -18.37
C LEU A 472 -34.17 -7.41 -17.47
N ASN A 473 -34.27 -6.15 -17.05
CA ASN A 473 -35.48 -5.61 -16.44
C ASN A 473 -36.01 -4.43 -17.22
N ASP A 474 -37.26 -4.09 -16.94
CA ASP A 474 -37.98 -3.02 -17.62
C ASP A 474 -37.45 -1.60 -17.37
N GLN A 475 -36.46 -1.41 -16.49
CA GLN A 475 -35.90 -0.11 -16.13
C GLN A 475 -34.82 0.38 -17.10
N VAL A 476 -34.42 -0.41 -18.12
CA VAL A 476 -33.40 0.00 -19.09
C VAL A 476 -33.70 1.38 -19.71
N PRO A 477 -34.91 1.71 -20.20
CA PRO A 477 -35.23 3.04 -20.72
C PRO A 477 -34.95 4.16 -19.72
N ILE A 478 -35.24 3.95 -18.43
CA ILE A 478 -35.02 4.95 -17.38
C ILE A 478 -33.53 5.12 -17.14
N PHE A 479 -32.76 4.03 -17.11
CA PHE A 479 -31.30 4.09 -16.98
C PHE A 479 -30.68 4.90 -18.11
N LEU A 480 -31.01 4.59 -19.36
CA LEU A 480 -30.49 5.29 -20.53
C LEU A 480 -30.77 6.80 -20.47
N MET A 481 -32.00 7.18 -20.12
CA MET A 481 -32.36 8.60 -20.00
C MET A 481 -31.63 9.29 -18.85
N ARG A 482 -31.45 8.64 -17.69
CA ARG A 482 -30.68 9.22 -16.58
C ARG A 482 -29.20 9.35 -16.91
N PHE A 483 -28.64 8.37 -17.61
CA PHE A 483 -27.26 8.39 -18.08
C PHE A 483 -27.02 9.58 -19.02
N LEU A 484 -27.88 9.76 -20.03
CA LEU A 484 -27.78 10.89 -20.95
C LEU A 484 -28.02 12.25 -20.27
N ASP A 485 -28.92 12.31 -19.27
CA ASP A 485 -29.18 13.53 -18.46
C ASP A 485 -27.98 13.90 -17.58
N LYS A 486 -27.21 12.92 -17.12
CA LYS A 486 -25.99 13.13 -16.33
C LYS A 486 -24.79 13.48 -17.21
N ILE A 487 -24.57 12.77 -18.31
CA ILE A 487 -23.44 13.05 -19.22
C ILE A 487 -23.55 14.43 -19.83
N ARG A 488 -24.74 14.90 -20.22
CA ARG A 488 -24.86 16.28 -20.78
C ARG A 488 -24.41 17.37 -19.81
N MET A 489 -24.46 17.11 -18.50
CA MET A 489 -23.98 18.05 -17.48
C MET A 489 -22.45 17.99 -17.36
N ALA A 490 -21.87 16.83 -17.65
CA ALA A 490 -20.43 16.65 -17.64
C ALA A 490 -19.80 17.16 -18.95
N ASP A 491 -20.21 16.65 -20.10
CA ASP A 491 -19.53 16.79 -21.39
C ASP A 491 -20.05 17.91 -22.31
N ASP A 492 -19.27 18.21 -23.34
CA ASP A 492 -19.71 19.08 -24.44
C ASP A 492 -20.76 18.37 -25.32
N TYR A 493 -21.47 19.18 -26.12
CA TYR A 493 -22.58 18.72 -26.94
C TYR A 493 -22.21 17.63 -27.95
N GLU A 494 -21.04 17.71 -28.59
CA GLU A 494 -20.64 16.73 -29.61
C GLU A 494 -20.28 15.38 -28.96
N THR A 495 -19.58 15.42 -27.83
CA THR A 495 -19.28 14.22 -27.04
C THR A 495 -20.56 13.58 -26.51
N TRP A 496 -21.49 14.38 -25.97
CA TRP A 496 -22.81 13.91 -25.53
C TRP A 496 -23.61 13.30 -26.68
N LYS A 497 -23.59 13.93 -27.86
CA LYS A 497 -24.25 13.39 -29.07
C LYS A 497 -23.67 12.04 -29.47
N GLY A 498 -22.35 11.86 -29.37
CA GLY A 498 -21.72 10.53 -29.52
C GLY A 498 -22.36 9.49 -28.60
N LYS A 499 -22.60 9.83 -27.32
CA LYS A 499 -23.27 8.94 -26.36
C LYS A 499 -24.74 8.68 -26.69
N VAL A 500 -25.44 9.62 -27.31
CA VAL A 500 -26.80 9.37 -27.82
C VAL A 500 -26.78 8.31 -28.93
N ILE A 501 -25.77 8.32 -29.79
CA ILE A 501 -25.59 7.31 -30.84
C ILE A 501 -25.25 5.94 -30.23
N ASP A 502 -24.37 5.88 -29.22
CA ASP A 502 -24.09 4.64 -28.49
C ASP A 502 -25.39 4.02 -27.92
N VAL A 503 -26.27 4.86 -27.38
CA VAL A 503 -27.60 4.45 -26.90
C VAL A 503 -28.50 3.98 -28.05
N GLU A 504 -28.51 4.65 -29.20
CA GLU A 504 -29.26 4.18 -30.38
C GLU A 504 -28.83 2.78 -30.81
N CYS A 505 -27.52 2.54 -30.92
CA CYS A 505 -26.97 1.23 -31.27
C CYS A 505 -27.45 0.15 -30.30
N CYS A 506 -27.32 0.40 -28.99
CA CYS A 506 -27.79 -0.50 -27.95
C CYS A 506 -29.29 -0.83 -28.10
N LEU A 507 -30.12 0.19 -28.35
CA LEU A 507 -31.57 0.02 -28.53
C LEU A 507 -31.92 -0.78 -29.80
N MET A 508 -31.17 -0.58 -30.88
CA MET A 508 -31.33 -1.34 -32.12
C MET A 508 -31.03 -2.83 -31.90
N ASP A 509 -30.03 -3.17 -31.08
CA ASP A 509 -29.72 -4.56 -30.74
C ASP A 509 -30.79 -5.18 -29.82
N LEU A 510 -31.39 -4.38 -28.94
CA LEU A 510 -32.45 -4.81 -28.03
C LEU A 510 -33.85 -4.92 -28.66
N ARG A 511 -34.07 -4.42 -29.88
CA ARG A 511 -35.41 -4.32 -30.50
C ARG A 511 -36.18 -5.65 -30.59
N GLY A 512 -35.47 -6.78 -30.65
CA GLY A 512 -36.06 -8.12 -30.72
C GLY A 512 -36.52 -8.68 -29.37
N ARG A 513 -36.21 -7.99 -28.27
CA ARG A 513 -36.47 -8.41 -26.89
C ARG A 513 -37.62 -7.61 -26.28
N ILE A 514 -38.29 -8.19 -25.29
CA ILE A 514 -39.46 -7.58 -24.61
C ILE A 514 -39.30 -7.48 -23.09
N ASP A 515 -38.18 -7.95 -22.55
CA ASP A 515 -37.89 -8.01 -21.11
C ASP A 515 -37.23 -6.73 -20.56
N TRP A 516 -36.86 -5.79 -21.43
CA TRP A 516 -36.09 -4.60 -21.07
C TRP A 516 -36.93 -3.30 -20.97
N TYR A 517 -38.22 -3.33 -21.29
CA TYR A 517 -39.09 -2.15 -21.19
C TYR A 517 -40.52 -2.50 -20.80
N SER A 518 -41.26 -1.53 -20.28
CA SER A 518 -42.70 -1.60 -20.06
C SER A 518 -43.38 -0.29 -20.44
N LYS A 519 -44.70 -0.30 -20.61
CA LYS A 519 -45.47 0.95 -20.82
C LYS A 519 -45.19 2.00 -19.74
N LYS A 520 -45.00 1.55 -18.50
CA LYS A 520 -44.70 2.42 -17.37
C LYS A 520 -43.34 3.08 -17.55
N THR A 521 -42.29 2.30 -17.83
CA THR A 521 -40.92 2.82 -17.89
C THR A 521 -40.65 3.64 -19.13
N LEU A 522 -41.28 3.33 -20.27
CA LEU A 522 -41.25 4.20 -21.46
C LEU A 522 -41.91 5.56 -21.18
N LYS A 523 -43.05 5.58 -20.47
CA LYS A 523 -43.71 6.83 -20.07
C LYS A 523 -42.88 7.63 -19.07
N GLU A 524 -42.17 6.95 -18.18
CA GLU A 524 -41.26 7.61 -17.25
C GLU A 524 -40.05 8.21 -17.97
N ALA A 525 -39.47 7.48 -18.94
CA ALA A 525 -38.40 7.96 -19.81
C ALA A 525 -38.82 9.21 -20.60
N ASP A 526 -40.04 9.26 -21.15
CA ASP A 526 -40.62 10.45 -21.80
C ASP A 526 -40.67 11.68 -20.86
N GLY A 527 -40.88 11.45 -19.56
CA GLY A 527 -40.81 12.49 -18.54
C GLY A 527 -39.45 13.21 -18.47
N TYR A 528 -38.35 12.54 -18.84
CA TYR A 528 -37.01 13.13 -18.84
C TYR A 528 -36.79 14.14 -19.96
N LEU A 529 -37.50 14.05 -21.09
CA LEU A 529 -37.33 14.97 -22.24
C LEU A 529 -37.47 16.44 -21.84
N ARG A 530 -38.25 16.74 -20.80
CA ARG A 530 -38.45 18.10 -20.28
C ARG A 530 -37.18 18.73 -19.70
N ARG A 531 -36.16 17.92 -19.37
CA ARG A 531 -34.89 18.37 -18.78
C ARG A 531 -33.84 18.78 -19.82
N PHE A 532 -34.04 18.38 -21.07
CA PHE A 532 -33.12 18.64 -22.18
C PHE A 532 -33.49 19.95 -22.91
N THR A 533 -32.50 20.58 -23.53
CA THR A 533 -32.65 21.74 -24.41
C THR A 533 -33.25 21.34 -25.77
N GLU A 534 -33.69 22.31 -26.58
CA GLU A 534 -34.28 22.00 -27.89
C GLU A 534 -33.33 21.26 -28.86
N PRO A 535 -32.03 21.62 -28.98
CA PRO A 535 -31.09 20.84 -29.79
C PRO A 535 -30.91 19.40 -29.27
N GLU A 536 -30.84 19.21 -27.96
CA GLU A 536 -30.71 17.87 -27.36
C GLU A 536 -31.99 17.04 -27.56
N LYS A 537 -33.17 17.65 -27.40
CA LYS A 537 -34.45 16.99 -27.70
C LYS A 537 -34.53 16.56 -29.15
N HIS A 538 -33.99 17.34 -30.09
CA HIS A 538 -33.97 16.95 -31.50
C HIS A 538 -33.19 15.64 -31.70
N GLU A 539 -32.00 15.55 -31.12
CA GLU A 539 -31.17 14.32 -31.17
C GLU A 539 -31.89 13.14 -30.50
N LEU A 540 -32.42 13.32 -29.29
CA LEU A 540 -33.14 12.26 -28.57
C LEU A 540 -34.39 11.80 -29.32
N ASN A 541 -35.15 12.72 -29.93
CA ASN A 541 -36.32 12.37 -30.72
C ASN A 541 -35.95 11.56 -31.97
N HIS A 542 -34.85 11.93 -32.62
CA HIS A 542 -34.37 11.28 -33.84
C HIS A 542 -33.80 9.87 -33.56
N HIS A 543 -32.99 9.73 -32.51
CA HIS A 543 -32.20 8.53 -32.25
C HIS A 543 -32.81 7.58 -31.21
N VAL A 544 -33.44 8.11 -30.15
CA VAL A 544 -33.95 7.28 -29.02
C VAL A 544 -35.46 7.10 -29.08
N PHE A 545 -36.22 8.19 -29.09
CA PHE A 545 -37.69 8.12 -29.00
C PHE A 545 -38.34 7.61 -30.27
N LYS A 546 -37.70 7.77 -31.43
CA LYS A 546 -38.13 7.10 -32.66
C LYS A 546 -38.25 5.59 -32.44
N ILE A 547 -37.25 4.98 -31.80
CA ILE A 547 -37.27 3.54 -31.47
C ILE A 547 -38.33 3.26 -30.41
N PHE A 548 -38.36 4.01 -29.30
CA PHE A 548 -39.34 3.79 -28.22
C PHE A 548 -40.79 3.82 -28.71
N ASN A 549 -41.11 4.69 -29.67
CA ASN A 549 -42.45 4.83 -30.23
C ASN A 549 -42.83 3.68 -31.18
N GLU A 550 -41.85 3.00 -31.77
CA GLU A 550 -42.03 1.87 -32.68
C GLU A 550 -42.09 0.52 -31.94
N LEU A 551 -41.71 0.48 -30.66
CA LEU A 551 -41.74 -0.76 -29.87
C LEU A 551 -43.17 -1.29 -29.66
N PRO A 552 -43.36 -2.62 -29.70
CA PRO A 552 -44.61 -3.24 -29.32
C PRO A 552 -45.04 -2.82 -27.91
N ARG A 553 -46.32 -2.51 -27.71
CA ARG A 553 -46.83 -2.10 -26.38
C ARG A 553 -47.03 -3.28 -25.45
N VAL A 554 -45.93 -3.80 -24.89
CA VAL A 554 -45.91 -4.88 -23.88
C VAL A 554 -46.40 -4.33 -22.54
N ASN A 555 -47.20 -5.11 -21.80
CA ASN A 555 -47.92 -4.67 -20.60
C ASN A 555 -47.01 -4.43 -19.42
#